data_AF-A0A4Y2CFW4-F1
#
_entry.id   AF-A0A4Y2CFW4-F1
#
_cell.length_a   1.000
_cell.length_b   1.000
_cell.length_c   1.000
_cell.angle_alpha   90.00
_cell.angle_beta   90.00
_cell.angle_gamma   90.00
#
_symmetry.space_group_name_H-M   'P 1'
#
loop_
_entity.id
_entity.type
_entity.pdbx_description
1 polymer ?
#
loop_
_entity_poly.entity_id
_entity_poly.type
_entity_poly.pdbx_seq_one_letter_code
_entity_poly.pdbx_strand_id
1 'polypeptide(L)'
;FEKDYFGEQTVRCPKEWLNTIIERKEKEEIQKRRRQEEIEGRKLQEEIQIEERKQQEKIAEQKRQEEIAERKRQEEIQELWRQEEIEECRRKEEYEERKRKDEMEYELQKIRIGAEGRFSNSVANQNVNSSQIKPKLELYHLMQKFNSDESDISLYLIMFEHLTKQAEISENSWVTHLLGLLPCDVAQLIAREPDEIAKDYNEVKKMLLKRYKLTPEKFR
;
A
#
# COMPACT_ATOMS: atom_id res chain seq x y z
N PHE A 1 -71.50 -82.22 4.04
CA PHE A 1 -70.33 -83.11 4.11
C PHE A 1 -69.19 -82.32 4.72
N GLU A 2 -69.02 -82.48 6.03
CA GLU A 2 -67.84 -82.04 6.78
C GLU A 2 -66.57 -82.60 6.14
N LYS A 3 -65.55 -81.75 6.03
CA LYS A 3 -64.17 -82.21 5.94
C LYS A 3 -63.38 -81.49 7.03
N ASP A 4 -63.14 -82.24 8.09
CA ASP A 4 -62.14 -81.98 9.10
C ASP A 4 -60.80 -81.59 8.44
N TYR A 5 -60.38 -80.35 8.65
CA TYR A 5 -58.97 -79.97 8.53
C TYR A 5 -58.42 -79.87 9.96
N PHE A 6 -57.97 -81.02 10.47
CA PHE A 6 -57.00 -81.05 11.56
C PHE A 6 -55.75 -80.31 11.06
N GLY A 7 -55.60 -79.05 11.47
CA GLY A 7 -54.36 -78.30 11.29
C GLY A 7 -53.26 -79.01 12.07
N GLU A 8 -52.32 -79.62 11.34
CA GLU A 8 -51.07 -80.14 11.88
C GLU A 8 -50.32 -79.02 12.61
N GLN A 9 -50.48 -78.96 13.93
CA GLN A 9 -49.52 -78.27 14.77
C GLN A 9 -48.23 -79.09 14.71
N THR A 10 -47.29 -78.65 13.89
CA THR A 10 -45.93 -79.20 13.83
C THR A 10 -45.31 -79.11 15.22
N VAL A 11 -45.23 -80.25 15.91
CA VAL A 11 -44.55 -80.37 17.20
C VAL A 11 -43.05 -80.26 16.91
N ARG A 12 -42.51 -79.03 17.00
CA ARG A 12 -41.09 -78.74 16.82
C ARG A 12 -40.26 -79.62 17.76
N CYS A 13 -39.26 -80.32 17.23
CA CYS A 13 -38.36 -81.14 18.03
C CYS A 13 -37.57 -80.23 19.01
N PRO A 14 -37.28 -80.65 20.26
CA PRO A 14 -36.58 -79.82 21.24
C PRO A 14 -35.28 -79.16 20.73
N LYS A 15 -34.57 -79.82 19.80
CA LYS A 15 -33.36 -79.28 19.15
C LYS A 15 -33.65 -78.07 18.24
N GLU A 16 -34.73 -78.12 17.47
CA GLU A 16 -35.12 -77.03 16.56
C GLU A 16 -35.65 -75.82 17.34
N TRP A 17 -36.34 -76.07 18.46
CA TRP A 17 -36.78 -75.01 19.38
C TRP A 17 -35.59 -74.31 20.05
N LEU A 18 -34.61 -75.08 20.55
CA LEU A 18 -33.37 -74.53 21.12
C LEU A 18 -32.58 -73.72 20.09
N ASN A 19 -32.44 -74.19 18.85
CA ASN A 19 -31.78 -73.44 17.78
C ASN A 19 -32.48 -72.11 17.48
N THR A 20 -33.82 -72.09 17.45
CA THR A 20 -34.60 -70.85 17.25
C THR A 20 -34.33 -69.82 18.35
N ILE A 21 -34.15 -70.26 19.60
CA ILE A 21 -33.82 -69.39 20.74
C ILE A 21 -32.41 -68.83 20.62
N ILE A 22 -31.44 -69.66 20.22
CA ILE A 22 -30.05 -69.25 20.00
C ILE A 22 -29.98 -68.20 18.90
N GLU A 23 -30.59 -68.47 17.74
CA GLU A 23 -30.62 -67.53 16.61
C GLU A 23 -31.30 -66.19 16.98
N ARG A 24 -32.37 -66.24 17.79
CA ARG A 24 -33.05 -65.04 18.27
C ARG A 24 -32.13 -64.21 19.18
N LYS A 25 -31.42 -64.86 20.11
CA LYS A 25 -30.45 -64.17 20.97
C LYS A 25 -29.29 -63.58 20.19
N GLU A 26 -28.75 -64.29 19.20
CA GLU A 26 -27.69 -63.79 18.33
C GLU A 26 -28.15 -62.57 17.52
N LYS A 27 -29.36 -62.61 16.95
CA LYS A 27 -29.94 -61.48 16.24
C LYS A 27 -30.15 -60.26 17.14
N GLU A 28 -30.61 -60.46 18.37
CA GLU A 28 -30.76 -59.39 19.37
C GLU A 28 -29.41 -58.77 19.76
N GLU A 29 -28.35 -59.58 19.95
CA GLU A 29 -27.00 -59.10 20.23
C GLU A 29 -26.38 -58.35 19.03
N ILE A 30 -26.53 -58.85 17.81
CA ILE A 30 -26.11 -58.15 16.58
C ILE A 30 -26.86 -56.81 16.45
N GLN A 31 -28.16 -56.78 16.80
CA GLN A 31 -28.94 -55.54 16.75
C GLN A 31 -28.48 -54.53 17.81
N LYS A 32 -28.14 -54.98 19.02
CA LYS A 32 -27.55 -54.11 20.05
C LYS A 32 -26.20 -53.54 19.61
N ARG A 33 -25.31 -54.37 19.06
CA ARG A 33 -24.00 -53.93 18.53
C ARG A 33 -24.17 -52.88 17.44
N ARG A 34 -25.05 -53.10 16.46
CA ARG A 34 -25.33 -52.11 15.42
C ARG A 34 -25.87 -50.78 15.95
N ARG A 35 -26.77 -50.81 16.94
CA ARG A 35 -27.26 -49.58 17.59
C ARG A 35 -26.13 -48.85 18.31
N GLN A 36 -25.23 -49.59 18.96
CA GLN A 36 -24.08 -49.01 19.65
C GLN A 36 -23.10 -48.37 18.67
N GLU A 37 -22.77 -49.06 17.57
CA GLU A 37 -21.92 -48.54 16.49
C GLU A 37 -22.54 -47.30 15.84
N GLU A 38 -23.87 -47.24 15.66
CA GLU A 38 -24.55 -46.07 15.13
C GLU A 38 -24.48 -44.87 16.10
N ILE A 39 -24.64 -45.11 17.40
CA ILE A 39 -24.51 -44.08 18.43
C ILE A 39 -23.07 -43.55 18.48
N GLU A 40 -22.08 -44.45 18.43
CA GLU A 40 -20.66 -44.07 18.42
C GLU A 40 -20.29 -43.32 17.13
N GLY A 41 -20.80 -43.75 15.98
CA GLY A 41 -20.63 -43.06 14.70
C GLY A 41 -21.21 -41.64 14.73
N ARG A 42 -22.42 -41.46 15.29
CA ARG A 42 -23.02 -40.12 15.47
C ARG A 42 -22.19 -39.24 16.39
N LYS A 43 -21.73 -39.77 17.54
CA LYS A 43 -20.88 -39.02 18.48
C LYS A 43 -19.57 -38.56 17.84
N LEU A 44 -18.90 -39.44 17.09
CA LEU A 44 -17.67 -39.09 16.38
C LEU A 44 -17.92 -38.01 15.32
N GLN A 45 -19.03 -38.10 14.60
CA GLN A 45 -19.41 -37.10 13.61
C GLN A 45 -19.71 -35.74 14.26
N GLU A 46 -20.40 -35.71 15.38
CA GLU A 46 -20.65 -34.48 16.15
C GLU A 46 -19.34 -33.86 16.66
N GLU A 47 -18.41 -34.68 17.15
CA GLU A 47 -17.10 -34.22 17.62
C GLU A 47 -16.28 -33.58 16.50
N ILE A 48 -16.25 -34.21 15.32
CA ILE A 48 -15.61 -33.64 14.12
C ILE A 48 -16.25 -32.29 13.76
N GLN A 49 -17.58 -32.20 13.72
CA GLN A 49 -18.26 -30.93 13.40
C GLN A 49 -17.97 -29.83 14.43
N ILE A 50 -17.87 -30.17 15.71
CA ILE A 50 -17.52 -29.21 16.76
C ILE A 50 -16.09 -28.69 16.54
N GLU A 51 -15.14 -29.56 16.23
CA GLU A 51 -13.76 -29.15 16.00
C GLU A 51 -13.63 -28.31 14.74
N GLU A 52 -14.30 -28.68 13.64
CA GLU A 52 -14.35 -27.87 12.41
C GLU A 52 -14.90 -26.45 12.68
N ARG A 53 -15.99 -26.34 13.45
CA ARG A 53 -16.55 -25.04 13.84
C ARG A 53 -15.56 -24.22 14.68
N LYS A 54 -14.87 -24.84 15.64
CA LYS A 54 -13.83 -24.17 16.44
C LYS A 54 -12.67 -23.67 15.57
N GLN A 55 -12.24 -24.45 14.59
CA GLN A 55 -11.19 -24.03 13.65
C GLN A 55 -11.65 -22.85 12.80
N GLN A 56 -12.89 -22.90 12.27
CA GLN A 56 -13.48 -21.79 11.52
C GLN A 56 -13.59 -20.52 12.37
N GLU A 57 -14.01 -20.63 13.62
CA GLU A 57 -14.11 -19.51 14.55
C GLU A 57 -12.74 -18.89 14.85
N LYS A 58 -11.70 -19.71 15.09
CA LYS A 58 -10.32 -19.23 15.25
C LYS A 58 -9.82 -18.48 14.02
N ILE A 59 -10.05 -19.03 12.82
CA ILE A 59 -9.67 -18.37 11.57
C ILE A 59 -10.41 -17.05 11.40
N ALA A 60 -11.71 -17.02 11.71
CA ALA A 60 -12.51 -15.80 11.63
C ALA A 60 -12.03 -14.73 12.63
N GLU A 61 -11.68 -15.13 13.85
CA GLU A 61 -11.12 -14.20 14.85
C GLU A 61 -9.75 -13.67 14.42
N GLN A 62 -8.85 -14.52 13.92
CA GLN A 62 -7.56 -14.07 13.38
C GLN A 62 -7.74 -13.05 12.26
N LYS A 63 -8.66 -13.30 11.32
CA LYS A 63 -8.98 -12.35 10.24
C LYS A 63 -9.50 -11.01 10.78
N ARG A 64 -10.38 -11.02 11.78
CA ARG A 64 -10.85 -9.79 12.43
C ARG A 64 -9.71 -9.01 13.07
N GLN A 65 -8.81 -9.69 13.76
CA GLN A 65 -7.64 -9.04 14.39
C GLN A 65 -6.69 -8.46 13.35
N GLU A 66 -6.42 -9.18 12.26
CA GLU A 66 -5.60 -8.69 11.15
C GLU A 66 -6.22 -7.47 10.46
N GLU A 67 -7.53 -7.47 10.24
CA GLU A 67 -8.25 -6.33 9.66
C GLU A 67 -8.17 -5.09 10.56
N ILE A 68 -8.36 -5.26 11.87
CA ILE A 68 -8.20 -4.17 12.84
C ILE A 68 -6.75 -3.65 12.84
N ALA A 69 -5.77 -4.54 12.80
CA ALA A 69 -4.35 -4.16 12.76
C ALA A 69 -4.00 -3.41 11.46
N GLU A 70 -4.52 -3.86 10.32
CA GLU A 70 -4.32 -3.20 9.04
C GLU A 70 -4.97 -1.83 9.00
N ARG A 71 -6.20 -1.71 9.51
CA ARG A 71 -6.88 -0.41 9.63
C ARG A 71 -6.09 0.56 10.50
N LYS A 72 -5.54 0.10 11.63
CA LYS A 72 -4.67 0.93 12.48
C LYS A 72 -3.41 1.39 11.75
N ARG A 73 -2.74 0.51 10.99
CA ARG A 73 -1.59 0.89 10.15
C ARG A 73 -1.96 1.96 9.13
N GLN A 74 -3.13 1.82 8.49
CA GLN A 74 -3.61 2.79 7.51
C GLN A 74 -3.92 4.15 8.16
N GLU A 75 -4.57 4.16 9.32
CA GLU A 75 -4.84 5.37 10.09
C GLU A 75 -3.55 6.06 10.55
N GLU A 76 -2.54 5.31 10.98
CA GLU A 76 -1.22 5.83 11.34
C GLU A 76 -0.50 6.48 10.15
N ILE A 77 -0.51 5.81 8.98
CA ILE A 77 0.03 6.38 7.75
C ILE A 77 -0.71 7.66 7.37
N GLN A 78 -2.05 7.67 7.47
CA GLN A 78 -2.85 8.85 7.15
C GLN A 78 -2.55 10.03 8.08
N GLU A 79 -2.36 9.77 9.38
CA GLU A 79 -1.99 10.81 10.34
C GLU A 79 -0.57 11.33 10.10
N LEU A 80 0.38 10.47 9.72
CA LEU A 80 1.72 10.90 9.33
C LEU A 80 1.68 11.84 8.11
N TRP A 81 0.90 11.52 7.08
CA TRP A 81 0.70 12.41 5.93
C TRP A 81 0.11 13.76 6.33
N ARG A 82 -0.87 13.77 7.23
CA ARG A 82 -1.47 15.01 7.74
C ARG A 82 -0.44 15.85 8.50
N GLN A 83 0.39 15.23 9.32
CA GLN A 83 1.45 15.92 10.05
C GLN A 83 2.52 16.50 9.12
N GLU A 84 2.93 15.74 8.11
CA GLU A 84 3.90 16.18 7.12
C GLU A 84 3.37 17.38 6.31
N GLU A 85 2.08 17.36 5.93
CA GLU A 85 1.42 18.48 5.26
C GLU A 85 1.38 19.75 6.14
N ILE A 86 1.08 19.61 7.43
CA ILE A 86 1.09 20.72 8.39
C ILE A 86 2.52 21.28 8.53
N GLU A 87 3.52 20.42 8.65
CA GLU A 87 4.92 20.80 8.80
C GLU A 87 5.46 21.49 7.53
N GLU A 88 5.05 21.04 6.35
CA GLU A 88 5.35 21.71 5.07
C GLU A 88 4.68 23.10 4.99
N CYS A 89 3.41 23.21 5.37
CA CYS A 89 2.71 24.49 5.47
C CYS A 89 3.44 25.46 6.41
N ARG A 90 3.87 24.98 7.59
CA ARG A 90 4.63 25.78 8.57
C ARG A 90 5.95 26.28 7.98
N ARG A 91 6.74 25.41 7.34
CA ARG A 91 8.00 25.81 6.69
C ARG A 91 7.79 26.86 5.59
N LYS A 92 6.71 26.74 4.82
CA LYS A 92 6.37 27.69 3.76
C LYS A 92 5.97 29.05 4.33
N GLU A 93 5.18 29.08 5.39
CA GLU A 93 4.81 30.32 6.09
C GLU A 93 6.04 31.04 6.67
N GLU A 94 6.96 30.30 7.30
CA GLU A 94 8.22 30.86 7.82
C GLU A 94 9.07 31.48 6.70
N TYR A 95 9.15 30.82 5.54
CA TYR A 95 9.86 31.33 4.37
C TYR A 95 9.24 32.63 3.83
N GLU A 96 7.92 32.67 3.67
CA GLU A 96 7.20 33.87 3.21
C GLU A 96 7.29 35.02 4.24
N GLU A 97 7.29 34.73 5.54
CA GLU A 97 7.50 35.74 6.58
C GLU A 97 8.91 36.32 6.51
N ARG A 98 9.93 35.48 6.33
CA ARG A 98 11.31 35.92 6.18
C ARG A 98 11.50 36.79 4.94
N LYS A 99 10.93 36.36 3.81
CA LYS A 99 10.91 37.15 2.57
C LYS A 99 10.26 38.52 2.77
N ARG A 100 9.12 38.59 3.45
CA ARG A 100 8.47 39.87 3.79
C ARG A 100 9.33 40.76 4.70
N LYS A 101 10.06 40.17 5.65
CA LYS A 101 10.99 40.91 6.52
C LYS A 101 12.17 41.47 5.72
N ASP A 102 12.78 40.67 4.86
CA ASP A 102 13.90 41.07 4.01
C ASP A 102 13.48 42.19 3.03
N GLU A 103 12.28 42.09 2.43
CA GLU A 103 11.70 43.14 1.57
C GLU A 103 11.46 44.45 2.34
N MET A 104 10.92 44.37 3.55
CA MET A 104 10.70 45.54 4.40
C MET A 104 12.02 46.18 4.85
N GLU A 105 13.03 45.38 5.19
CA GLU A 105 14.37 45.86 5.54
C GLU A 105 15.03 46.57 4.37
N TYR A 106 14.90 46.02 3.16
CA TYR A 106 15.39 46.63 1.94
C TYR A 106 14.74 48.00 1.68
N GLU A 107 13.42 48.13 1.82
CA GLU A 107 12.74 49.41 1.65
C GLU A 107 13.12 50.42 2.75
N LEU A 108 13.32 49.98 4.00
CA LEU A 108 13.85 50.84 5.08
C LEU A 108 15.27 51.31 4.77
N GLN A 109 16.14 50.45 4.24
CA GLN A 109 17.50 50.79 3.85
C GLN A 109 17.53 51.81 2.70
N LYS A 110 16.62 51.67 1.73
CA LYS A 110 16.44 52.61 0.62
C LYS A 110 16.04 54.00 1.11
N ILE A 111 15.12 54.10 2.07
CA ILE A 111 14.74 55.37 2.70
C ILE A 111 15.92 55.97 3.49
N ARG A 112 16.69 55.15 4.20
CA ARG A 112 17.88 55.59 4.96
C ARG A 112 18.95 56.20 4.04
N ILE A 113 19.28 55.53 2.94
CA ILE A 113 20.23 56.05 1.93
C ILE A 113 19.67 57.28 1.23
N GLY A 114 18.37 57.34 0.94
CA GLY A 114 17.72 58.54 0.37
C GLY A 114 17.76 59.76 1.30
N ALA A 115 17.75 59.55 2.62
CA ALA A 115 17.89 60.61 3.62
C ALA A 115 19.35 61.05 3.82
N GLU A 116 20.32 60.11 3.72
CA GLU A 116 21.76 60.37 3.81
C GLU A 116 22.36 60.93 2.49
N GLY A 117 21.70 60.71 1.35
CA GLY A 117 22.09 61.14 0.01
C GLY A 117 21.95 62.63 -0.30
N ARG A 118 21.98 63.52 0.70
CA ARG A 118 22.06 64.98 0.49
C ARG A 118 23.49 65.49 0.33
N PHE A 119 24.48 64.60 0.19
CA PHE A 119 25.84 64.95 -0.24
C PHE A 119 26.40 63.89 -1.19
N SER A 120 26.13 64.04 -2.49
CA SER A 120 27.12 63.86 -3.58
C SER A 120 26.39 63.77 -4.91
N ASN A 121 26.48 64.85 -5.68
CA ASN A 121 26.13 64.86 -7.10
C ASN A 121 27.20 64.06 -7.87
N SER A 122 26.79 63.16 -8.77
CA SER A 122 27.35 63.07 -10.13
C SER A 122 26.62 62.02 -10.97
N VAL A 123 25.81 62.54 -11.91
CA VAL A 123 25.59 62.09 -13.30
C VAL A 123 26.21 60.74 -13.71
N ALA A 124 25.36 59.78 -14.09
CA ALA A 124 25.40 59.15 -15.41
C ALA A 124 24.12 58.32 -15.65
N ASN A 125 23.29 58.82 -16.57
CA ASN A 125 22.26 58.06 -17.26
C ASN A 125 22.86 56.85 -17.96
N GLN A 126 22.37 55.64 -17.70
CA GLN A 126 22.04 54.67 -18.74
C GLN A 126 20.79 53.88 -18.38
N ASN A 127 19.70 54.32 -19.00
CA ASN A 127 18.50 53.56 -19.32
C ASN A 127 18.85 52.29 -20.11
N VAL A 128 18.50 51.10 -19.59
CA VAL A 128 18.25 49.90 -20.40
C VAL A 128 17.14 49.05 -19.75
N ASN A 129 15.92 49.23 -20.26
CA ASN A 129 14.92 48.18 -20.50
C ASN A 129 14.45 47.34 -19.29
N SER A 130 13.52 47.91 -18.52
CA SER A 130 12.53 47.16 -17.74
C SER A 130 11.52 46.49 -18.68
N SER A 131 11.94 45.41 -19.35
CA SER A 131 11.01 44.43 -19.90
C SER A 131 10.88 43.30 -18.89
N GLN A 132 9.64 42.96 -18.55
CA GLN A 132 9.26 41.85 -17.69
C GLN A 132 10.07 40.57 -17.99
N ILE A 133 11.12 40.33 -17.23
CA ILE A 133 11.70 39.00 -17.13
C ILE A 133 11.11 38.43 -15.85
N LYS A 134 9.99 37.70 -15.99
CA LYS A 134 9.70 36.62 -15.03
C LYS A 134 11.01 35.82 -14.94
N PRO A 135 11.63 35.64 -13.77
CA PRO A 135 12.80 34.78 -13.70
C PRO A 135 12.32 33.40 -14.17
N LYS A 136 12.74 33.03 -15.38
CA LYS A 136 12.58 31.68 -15.90
C LYS A 136 13.54 30.88 -15.03
N LEU A 137 13.03 30.43 -13.89
CA LEU A 137 13.74 29.55 -12.97
C LEU A 137 14.00 28.27 -13.74
N GLU A 138 15.15 28.20 -14.43
CA GLU A 138 15.60 26.97 -15.03
C GLU A 138 15.77 25.98 -13.89
N LEU A 139 15.02 24.87 -13.95
CA LEU A 139 15.00 23.80 -12.96
C LEU A 139 16.42 23.34 -12.54
N TYR A 140 17.38 23.45 -13.47
CA TYR A 140 18.82 23.22 -13.30
C TYR A 140 19.49 24.03 -12.18
N HIS A 141 18.97 25.23 -11.86
CA HIS A 141 19.52 26.07 -10.79
C HIS A 141 18.84 25.83 -9.43
N LEU A 142 17.62 25.28 -9.43
CA LEU A 142 16.85 25.00 -8.21
C LEU A 142 17.09 23.60 -7.67
N MET A 143 17.46 22.65 -8.54
CA MET A 143 17.60 21.24 -8.19
C MET A 143 19.03 20.77 -8.41
N GLN A 144 19.61 20.14 -7.38
CA GLN A 144 20.90 19.47 -7.52
C GLN A 144 20.77 18.24 -8.42
N LYS A 145 21.85 17.88 -9.13
CA LYS A 145 21.91 16.66 -9.92
C LYS A 145 21.69 15.45 -9.02
N PHE A 146 20.90 14.48 -9.49
CA PHE A 146 20.65 13.26 -8.73
C PHE A 146 21.96 12.51 -8.46
N ASN A 147 22.20 12.15 -7.21
CA ASN A 147 23.31 11.30 -6.81
C ASN A 147 22.76 9.96 -6.33
N SER A 148 23.03 8.89 -7.08
CA SER A 148 22.54 7.54 -6.77
C SER A 148 23.15 6.92 -5.51
N ASP A 149 24.29 7.43 -5.03
CA ASP A 149 24.96 6.89 -3.85
C ASP A 149 24.46 7.54 -2.53
N GLU A 150 23.77 8.69 -2.61
CA GLU A 150 23.43 9.51 -1.43
C GLU A 150 21.93 9.87 -1.34
N SER A 151 21.21 9.88 -2.47
CA SER A 151 19.82 10.36 -2.53
C SER A 151 18.84 9.25 -2.90
N ASP A 152 17.73 9.14 -2.15
CA ASP A 152 16.60 8.28 -2.52
C ASP A 152 15.92 8.80 -3.78
N ILE A 153 15.88 7.99 -4.84
CA ILE A 153 15.23 8.32 -6.12
C ILE A 153 13.74 8.69 -5.93
N SER A 154 13.08 8.08 -4.94
CA SER A 154 11.66 8.30 -4.67
C SER A 154 11.44 9.73 -4.18
N LEU A 155 12.27 10.17 -3.23
CA LEU A 155 12.26 11.53 -2.71
C LEU A 155 12.67 12.53 -3.78
N TYR A 156 13.66 12.17 -4.61
CA TYR A 156 14.13 13.02 -5.71
C TYR A 156 13.02 13.30 -6.74
N LEU A 157 12.26 12.26 -7.15
CA LEU A 157 11.16 12.41 -8.11
C LEU A 157 9.98 13.21 -7.53
N ILE A 158 9.70 13.09 -6.23
CA ILE A 158 8.68 13.90 -5.55
C ILE A 158 9.08 15.39 -5.55
N MET A 159 10.33 15.68 -5.20
CA MET A 159 10.85 17.06 -5.22
C MET A 159 10.85 17.64 -6.64
N PHE A 160 11.21 16.83 -7.64
CA PHE A 160 11.11 17.21 -9.05
C PHE A 160 9.69 17.58 -9.46
N GLU A 161 8.69 16.76 -9.12
CA GLU A 161 7.27 17.02 -9.43
C GLU A 161 6.75 18.30 -8.78
N HIS A 162 7.19 18.60 -7.55
CA HIS A 162 6.81 19.84 -6.88
C HIS A 162 7.42 21.04 -7.60
N LEU A 163 8.71 20.98 -7.96
CA LEU A 163 9.42 22.06 -8.63
C LEU A 163 8.90 22.31 -10.05
N THR A 164 8.58 21.27 -10.82
CA THR A 164 8.02 21.43 -12.17
C THR A 164 6.63 22.04 -12.14
N LYS A 165 5.79 21.65 -11.16
CA LYS A 165 4.48 22.27 -10.92
C LYS A 165 4.61 23.74 -10.49
N GLN A 166 5.55 24.03 -9.58
CA GLN A 166 5.82 25.40 -9.11
C GLN A 166 6.35 26.30 -10.23
N ALA A 167 7.14 25.75 -11.14
CA ALA A 167 7.67 26.45 -12.31
C ALA A 167 6.69 26.49 -13.50
N GLU A 168 5.45 26.01 -13.32
CA GLU A 168 4.42 25.90 -14.39
C GLU A 168 4.94 25.22 -15.67
N ILE A 169 5.83 24.22 -15.52
CA ILE A 169 6.40 23.48 -16.65
C ILE A 169 5.36 22.49 -17.16
N SER A 170 5.15 22.45 -18.47
CA SER A 170 4.24 21.48 -19.10
C SER A 170 4.72 20.04 -18.90
N GLU A 171 3.78 19.13 -18.57
CA GLU A 171 4.07 17.70 -18.34
C GLU A 171 4.81 17.04 -19.52
N ASN A 172 4.49 17.46 -20.75
CA ASN A 172 5.17 17.03 -21.98
C ASN A 172 6.68 17.33 -22.00
N SER A 173 7.13 18.27 -21.17
CA SER A 173 8.54 18.66 -21.05
C SER A 173 9.21 18.03 -19.83
N TRP A 174 8.48 17.38 -18.92
CA TRP A 174 9.02 16.90 -17.65
C TRP A 174 10.13 15.87 -17.86
N VAL A 175 9.95 14.90 -18.76
CA VAL A 175 11.00 13.89 -19.01
C VAL A 175 12.28 14.53 -19.53
N THR A 176 12.19 15.53 -20.42
CA THR A 176 13.36 16.26 -20.94
C THR A 176 14.10 17.01 -19.82
N HIS A 177 13.37 17.63 -18.90
CA HIS A 177 13.98 18.31 -17.75
C HIS A 177 14.59 17.30 -16.76
N LEU A 178 13.92 16.16 -16.54
CA LEU A 178 14.42 15.08 -15.69
C LEU A 178 15.72 14.49 -16.25
N LEU A 179 15.80 14.25 -17.57
CA LEU A 179 16.99 13.73 -18.23
C LEU A 179 18.22 14.63 -18.02
N GLY A 180 18.03 15.94 -17.99
CA GLY A 180 19.12 16.89 -17.74
C GLY A 180 19.62 16.91 -16.28
N LEU A 181 18.82 16.38 -15.36
CA LEU A 181 19.11 16.34 -13.92
C LEU A 181 19.62 14.98 -13.45
N LEU A 182 19.39 13.92 -14.21
CA LEU A 182 19.84 12.57 -13.91
C LEU A 182 21.29 12.33 -14.40
N PRO A 183 22.07 11.49 -13.69
CA PRO A 183 23.34 10.97 -14.19
C PRO A 183 23.18 10.29 -15.54
N CYS A 184 24.24 10.33 -16.36
CA CYS A 184 24.24 9.75 -17.70
C CYS A 184 23.82 8.28 -17.73
N ASP A 185 24.21 7.49 -16.72
CA ASP A 185 23.89 6.07 -16.65
C ASP A 185 22.38 5.82 -16.51
N VAL A 186 21.68 6.69 -15.77
CA VAL A 186 20.22 6.62 -15.58
C VAL A 186 19.49 7.15 -16.82
N ALA A 187 19.98 8.25 -17.40
CA ALA A 187 19.44 8.80 -18.64
C ALA A 187 19.52 7.80 -19.80
N GLN A 188 20.60 7.00 -19.86
CA GLN A 188 20.75 5.93 -20.85
C GLN A 188 19.73 4.80 -20.68
N LEU A 189 19.25 4.53 -19.46
CA LEU A 189 18.18 3.55 -19.24
C LEU A 189 16.87 4.03 -19.86
N ILE A 190 16.54 5.31 -19.69
CA ILE A 190 15.35 5.92 -20.30
C ILE A 190 15.47 5.91 -21.84
N ALA A 191 16.66 6.18 -22.38
CA ALA A 191 16.91 6.17 -23.82
C ALA A 191 16.84 4.78 -24.49
N ARG A 192 16.87 3.68 -23.72
CA ARG A 192 16.73 2.31 -24.23
C ARG A 192 15.27 1.85 -24.31
N GLU A 193 14.36 2.55 -23.66
CA GLU A 193 12.93 2.27 -23.71
C GLU A 193 12.32 2.84 -25.00
N PRO A 194 11.22 2.24 -25.52
CA PRO A 194 10.54 2.77 -26.70
C PRO A 194 10.02 4.20 -26.45
N ASP A 195 9.97 5.01 -27.51
CA ASP A 195 9.55 6.42 -27.47
C ASP A 195 8.24 6.69 -26.71
N GLU A 196 7.31 5.73 -26.77
CA GLU A 196 6.01 5.80 -26.09
C GLU A 196 6.18 5.83 -24.56
N ILE A 197 7.14 5.05 -24.04
CA ILE A 197 7.49 4.96 -22.62
C ILE A 197 8.42 6.12 -22.24
N ALA A 198 9.39 6.45 -23.10
CA ALA A 198 10.37 7.51 -22.83
C ALA A 198 9.78 8.94 -22.88
N LYS A 199 8.55 9.11 -23.37
CA LYS A 199 7.83 10.41 -23.37
C LYS A 199 6.84 10.54 -22.22
N ASP A 200 6.39 9.44 -21.63
CA ASP A 200 5.47 9.47 -20.48
C ASP A 200 6.25 9.49 -19.16
N TYR A 201 6.13 10.60 -18.43
CA TYR A 201 6.74 10.76 -17.13
C TYR A 201 6.30 9.70 -16.11
N ASN A 202 5.05 9.25 -16.15
CA ASN A 202 4.55 8.24 -15.20
C ASN A 202 5.20 6.88 -15.44
N GLU A 203 5.42 6.50 -16.70
CA GLU A 203 6.10 5.26 -17.04
C GLU A 203 7.60 5.34 -16.70
N VAL A 204 8.25 6.47 -16.97
CA VAL A 204 9.64 6.73 -16.54
C VAL A 204 9.75 6.67 -15.01
N LYS A 205 8.82 7.28 -14.26
CA LYS A 205 8.77 7.24 -12.79
C LYS A 205 8.66 5.81 -12.28
N LYS A 206 7.74 5.00 -12.82
CA LYS A 206 7.58 3.59 -12.44
C LYS A 206 8.86 2.79 -12.71
N MET A 207 9.50 3.01 -13.85
CA MET A 207 10.75 2.33 -14.23
C MET A 207 11.89 2.66 -13.27
N LEU A 208 12.10 3.96 -12.98
CA LEU A 208 13.12 4.43 -12.05
C LEU A 208 12.90 3.88 -10.64
N LEU A 209 11.67 3.95 -10.13
CA LEU A 209 11.33 3.40 -8.82
C LEU A 209 11.57 1.89 -8.76
N LYS A 210 11.20 1.14 -9.81
CA LYS A 210 11.41 -0.32 -9.84
C LYS A 210 12.89 -0.69 -9.83
N ARG A 211 13.74 0.02 -10.57
CA ARG A 211 15.19 -0.25 -10.63
C ARG A 211 15.88 0.00 -9.30
N TYR A 212 15.61 1.15 -8.68
CA TYR A 212 16.26 1.54 -7.44
C TYR A 212 15.67 0.86 -6.20
N LYS A 213 14.38 0.47 -6.18
CA LYS A 213 13.81 -0.39 -5.13
C LYS A 213 14.35 -1.83 -5.15
N LEU A 214 14.85 -2.30 -6.30
CA LEU A 214 15.36 -3.67 -6.47
C LEU A 214 16.88 -3.79 -6.28
N THR A 215 17.59 -2.71 -5.94
CA THR A 215 19.05 -2.74 -5.77
C THR A 215 19.44 -2.47 -4.31
N PRO A 216 19.38 -3.47 -3.40
CA PRO A 216 20.01 -3.39 -2.09
C PRO A 216 21.52 -3.65 -2.23
N GLU A 217 22.21 -2.87 -3.04
CA GLU A 217 23.67 -2.76 -3.04
C GLU A 217 23.94 -1.26 -2.89
N LYS A 218 24.04 -0.70 -1.70
CA LYS A 218 25.26 -0.69 -0.90
C LYS A 218 24.91 -0.12 0.49
N PHE A 219 24.50 -0.96 1.42
CA PHE A 219 24.65 -0.64 2.83
C PHE A 219 25.90 -1.36 3.33
N ARG A 220 27.06 -0.72 3.19
CA ARG A 220 28.26 -1.07 3.94
C ARG A 220 29.05 0.18 4.26
#